data_AF-A0A968DW50-F1
#
_entry.id   AF-A0A968DW50-F1
#
_cell.length_a   1.000
_cell.length_b   1.000
_cell.length_c   1.000
_cell.angle_alpha   90.00
_cell.angle_beta   90.00
_cell.angle_gamma   90.00
#
_symmetry.space_group_name_H-M   'P 1'
#
loop_
_entity.id
_entity.type
_entity.pdbx_description
1 polymer ?
#
loop_
_entity_poly.entity_id
_entity_poly.type
_entity_poly.pdbx_seq_one_letter_code
_entity_poly.pdbx_strand_id
1 'polypeptide(L)'
;MRALGVMVRLVLAAVVIDAVFVYLLWNQYDDLDRGPIPVSKFMRDYVRAQGDDPALPPLRWQPLPMGHVPPHVVQAVLIGEDDRFFSHSGFDFIEI
;
A
#
# COMPACT_ATOMS: atom_id res chain seq x y z
N MET A 1 1.23 -33.37 28.39
CA MET A 1 2.37 -33.45 27.45
C MET A 1 1.95 -33.59 25.99
N ARG A 2 1.07 -34.54 25.61
CA ARG A 2 0.62 -34.69 24.21
C ARG A 2 -0.12 -33.49 23.63
N ALA A 3 -1.08 -32.92 24.37
CA ALA A 3 -1.83 -31.73 23.94
C ALA A 3 -0.93 -30.50 23.71
N LEU A 4 0.06 -30.29 24.59
CA LEU A 4 1.05 -29.23 24.43
C LEU A 4 1.87 -29.42 23.14
N GLY A 5 2.30 -30.65 22.86
CA GLY A 5 3.03 -30.97 21.62
C GLY A 5 2.20 -30.75 20.36
N VAL A 6 0.89 -31.01 20.40
CA VAL A 6 -0.03 -30.71 19.29
C VAL A 6 -0.19 -29.20 19.11
N MET A 7 -0.42 -28.47 20.20
CA MET A 7 -0.57 -27.01 20.17
C MET A 7 0.67 -26.32 19.59
N VAL A 8 1.87 -26.72 20.03
CA VAL A 8 3.13 -26.17 19.51
C VAL A 8 3.28 -26.43 18.01
N ARG A 9 2.91 -27.62 17.53
CA ARG A 9 2.95 -27.93 16.08
C ARG A 9 1.95 -27.12 15.28
N LEU A 10 0.76 -26.87 15.81
CA LEU A 10 -0.24 -26.02 15.16
C LEU A 10 0.23 -24.57 15.08
N VAL A 11 0.82 -24.04 16.14
CA VAL A 11 1.40 -22.68 16.13
C VAL A 11 2.53 -22.59 15.12
N LEU A 12 3.45 -23.56 15.11
CA LEU A 12 4.53 -23.59 14.12
C LEU A 12 4.00 -23.69 12.68
N ALA A 13 3.00 -24.53 12.45
CA ALA A 13 2.36 -24.63 11.15
C ALA A 13 1.72 -23.30 10.72
N ALA A 14 1.03 -22.61 11.64
CA ALA A 14 0.45 -21.29 11.37
C ALA A 14 1.52 -20.25 11.02
N VAL A 15 2.63 -20.20 11.76
CA VAL A 15 3.76 -19.30 11.48
C VAL A 15 4.38 -19.58 10.10
N VAL A 16 4.54 -20.86 9.74
CA VAL A 16 5.07 -21.24 8.42
C VAL A 16 4.09 -20.84 7.31
N ILE A 17 2.79 -21.08 7.49
CA ILE A 17 1.76 -20.67 6.53
C ILE A 17 1.77 -19.15 6.33
N ASP A 18 1.84 -18.39 7.42
CA ASP A 18 1.90 -16.93 7.38
C ASP A 18 3.14 -16.43 6.66
N ALA A 19 4.33 -16.97 6.98
CA ALA A 19 5.57 -16.61 6.31
C ALA A 19 5.53 -16.92 4.80
N VAL A 20 4.95 -18.05 4.40
CA VAL A 20 4.75 -18.40 2.98
C VAL A 20 3.77 -17.43 2.32
N PHE A 21 2.68 -17.08 3.00
CA PHE A 21 1.70 -16.12 2.50
C PHE A 21 2.32 -14.74 2.27
N VAL A 22 3.07 -14.22 3.25
CA VAL A 22 3.80 -12.96 3.14
C VAL A 22 4.82 -13.01 2.01
N TYR A 23 5.60 -14.08 1.88
CA TYR A 23 6.57 -14.24 0.79
C TYR A 23 5.92 -14.20 -0.61
N LEU A 24 4.79 -14.89 -0.77
CA LEU A 24 4.04 -14.90 -2.04
C LEU A 24 3.41 -13.53 -2.37
N LEU A 25 2.97 -12.79 -1.35
CA LEU A 25 2.44 -11.44 -1.54
C LEU A 25 3.55 -10.43 -1.84
N TRP A 26 4.70 -10.56 -1.17
CA TRP A 26 5.85 -9.67 -1.37
C TRP A 26 6.34 -9.67 -2.82
N ASN A 27 6.35 -10.84 -3.46
CA ASN A 27 6.76 -10.99 -4.85
C ASN A 27 5.86 -10.22 -5.85
N GLN A 28 4.65 -9.78 -5.44
CA GLN A 28 3.79 -8.94 -6.28
C GLN A 28 4.22 -7.46 -6.28
N TYR A 29 5.06 -7.04 -5.33
CA TYR A 29 5.55 -5.65 -5.27
C TYR A 29 6.71 -5.38 -6.25
N ASP A 30 7.42 -6.42 -6.72
CA ASP A 30 8.45 -6.28 -7.75
C ASP A 30 7.87 -5.73 -9.07
N ASP A 31 6.58 -6.01 -9.34
CA ASP A 31 5.86 -5.46 -10.49
C ASP A 31 5.57 -3.95 -10.34
N LEU A 32 5.54 -3.41 -9.12
CA LEU A 32 5.37 -1.96 -8.88
C LEU A 32 6.68 -1.20 -9.07
N ASP A 33 7.81 -1.86 -8.83
CA ASP A 33 9.14 -1.24 -8.93
C ASP A 33 9.58 -1.06 -10.40
N ARG A 34 9.12 -1.94 -11.30
CA ARG A 34 9.55 -1.95 -12.72
C ARG A 34 8.41 -1.97 -13.74
N GLY A 35 7.20 -2.25 -13.32
CA GLY A 35 6.02 -2.36 -14.19
C GLY A 35 5.22 -1.06 -14.30
N PRO A 36 4.17 -1.05 -15.13
CA PRO A 36 3.26 0.08 -15.24
C PRO A 36 2.54 0.32 -13.90
N ILE A 37 2.48 1.59 -13.48
CA ILE A 37 1.78 1.99 -12.24
C ILE A 37 0.31 1.54 -12.33
N PRO A 38 -0.17 0.67 -11.42
CA PRO A 38 -1.53 0.17 -11.49
C PRO A 38 -2.54 1.28 -11.22
N VAL A 39 -3.69 1.17 -11.88
CA VAL A 39 -4.78 2.13 -11.73
C VAL A 39 -5.38 1.99 -10.33
N SER A 40 -5.28 3.05 -9.52
CA SER A 40 -5.88 3.08 -8.18
C SER A 40 -7.41 3.16 -8.24
N LYS A 41 -8.07 2.88 -7.11
CA LYS A 41 -9.53 3.00 -7.00
C LYS A 41 -10.01 4.41 -7.36
N PHE A 42 -9.34 5.43 -6.82
CA PHE A 42 -9.63 6.84 -7.12
C PHE A 42 -9.58 7.12 -8.63
N MET A 43 -8.56 6.59 -9.32
CA MET A 43 -8.37 6.79 -10.76
C MET A 43 -9.51 6.13 -11.54
N ARG A 44 -9.95 4.93 -11.16
CA ARG A 44 -11.11 4.25 -11.78
C ARG A 44 -12.40 5.03 -11.58
N ASP A 45 -12.62 5.53 -10.36
CA ASP A 45 -13.82 6.28 -10.01
C ASP A 45 -13.87 7.62 -10.76
N TYR A 46 -12.71 8.28 -10.93
CA TYR A 46 -12.60 9.49 -11.74
C TYR A 46 -12.91 9.24 -13.22
N VAL A 47 -12.38 8.16 -13.81
CA VAL A 47 -12.68 7.79 -15.20
C VAL A 47 -14.17 7.50 -15.39
N ARG A 48 -14.81 6.85 -14.41
CA ARG A 48 -16.27 6.65 -14.44
C ARG A 48 -17.00 7.99 -14.43
N ALA A 49 -16.65 8.88 -13.51
CA ALA A 49 -17.27 10.21 -13.41
C ALA A 49 -17.08 11.05 -14.68
N GLN A 50 -15.93 10.95 -15.35
CA GLN A 50 -15.68 11.63 -16.63
C GLN A 50 -16.55 11.09 -17.78
N GLY A 51 -16.96 9.82 -17.72
CA GLY A 51 -17.95 9.27 -18.64
C GLY A 51 -19.33 9.90 -18.46
N ASP A 52 -19.66 10.32 -17.24
CA ASP A 52 -20.93 10.95 -16.88
C ASP A 52 -20.90 12.48 -17.06
N ASP A 53 -19.73 13.12 -16.88
CA ASP A 53 -19.51 14.55 -17.01
C ASP A 53 -18.34 14.91 -17.96
N PRO A 54 -18.63 15.29 -19.22
CA PRO A 54 -17.62 15.70 -20.19
C PRO A 54 -16.87 17.00 -19.84
N ALA A 55 -17.33 17.77 -18.85
CA ALA A 55 -16.64 18.99 -18.40
C ALA A 55 -15.41 18.65 -17.54
N LEU A 56 -15.30 17.43 -17.01
CA LEU A 56 -14.16 17.01 -16.21
C LEU A 56 -12.87 16.96 -17.06
N PRO A 57 -11.74 17.46 -16.53
CA PRO A 57 -10.50 17.54 -17.28
C PRO A 57 -9.96 16.16 -17.67
N PRO A 58 -9.32 16.02 -18.85
CA PRO A 58 -8.74 14.76 -19.31
C PRO A 58 -7.62 14.31 -18.37
N LEU A 59 -7.62 13.01 -18.08
CA LEU A 59 -6.68 12.40 -17.16
C LEU A 59 -5.28 12.35 -17.79
N ARG A 60 -4.28 12.89 -17.09
CA ARG A 60 -2.88 12.90 -17.53
C ARG A 60 -2.01 12.21 -16.48
N TRP A 61 -1.46 11.05 -16.84
CA TRP A 61 -0.51 10.32 -16.02
C TRP A 61 0.90 10.79 -16.32
N GLN A 62 1.40 11.73 -15.51
CA GLN A 62 2.78 12.18 -15.58
C GLN A 62 3.41 11.95 -14.21
N PRO A 63 4.33 10.98 -14.08
CA PRO A 63 5.14 10.85 -12.88
C PRO A 63 5.88 12.16 -12.63
N LEU A 64 5.64 12.77 -11.49
CA LEU A 64 6.34 13.99 -11.07
C LEU A 64 7.45 13.59 -10.10
N PRO A 65 8.70 14.06 -10.29
CA PRO A 65 9.72 13.90 -9.27
C PRO A 65 9.25 14.56 -7.97
N MET A 66 9.52 13.96 -6.81
CA MET A 66 9.05 14.48 -5.51
C MET A 66 9.42 15.95 -5.28
N GLY A 67 10.58 16.41 -5.77
CA GLY A 67 10.99 17.82 -5.69
C GLY A 67 10.12 18.82 -6.46
N HIS A 68 9.26 18.35 -7.37
CA HIS A 68 8.28 19.18 -8.08
C HIS A 68 6.90 19.21 -7.39
N VAL A 69 6.69 18.36 -6.37
CA VAL A 69 5.45 18.38 -5.59
C VAL A 69 5.55 19.49 -4.54
N PRO A 70 4.57 20.41 -4.46
CA PRO A 70 4.61 21.47 -3.47
C PRO A 70 4.67 20.91 -2.04
N PRO A 71 5.52 21.47 -1.13
CA PRO A 71 5.71 20.92 0.21
C PRO A 71 4.42 20.78 1.02
N HIS A 72 3.48 21.71 0.87
CA HIS A 72 2.20 21.66 1.57
C HIS A 72 1.29 20.51 1.11
N VAL A 73 1.40 20.07 -0.16
CA VAL A 73 0.67 18.90 -0.65
C VAL A 73 1.24 17.64 -0.04
N VAL A 74 2.57 17.51 0.00
CA VAL A 74 3.24 16.39 0.68
C VAL A 74 2.85 16.36 2.15
N GLN A 75 2.90 17.50 2.85
CA GLN A 75 2.49 17.59 4.26
C GLN A 75 1.03 17.22 4.48
N ALA A 76 0.12 17.69 3.62
CA ALA A 76 -1.30 17.37 3.74
C ALA A 76 -1.55 15.86 3.61
N VAL A 77 -0.86 15.19 2.68
CA VAL A 77 -0.94 13.73 2.52
C VAL A 77 -0.33 13.01 3.71
N LEU A 78 0.85 13.42 4.17
CA LEU A 78 1.49 12.82 5.34
C LEU A 78 0.58 12.93 6.57
N ILE A 79 0.09 14.11 6.92
CA ILE A 79 -0.79 14.28 8.09
C ILE A 79 -2.10 13.49 7.94
N GLY A 80 -2.64 13.37 6.73
CA GLY A 80 -3.89 12.66 6.48
C GLY A 80 -3.79 11.14 6.55
N GLU A 81 -2.62 10.58 6.24
CA GLU A 81 -2.41 9.13 6.14
C GLU A 81 -1.54 8.59 7.28
N ASP A 82 -0.45 9.28 7.62
CA ASP A 82 0.57 8.89 8.59
C ASP A 82 1.37 10.13 9.06
N ASP A 83 0.88 10.79 10.12
CA ASP A 83 1.49 12.02 10.64
C ASP A 83 2.86 11.77 11.29
N ARG A 84 3.20 10.50 11.56
CA ARG A 84 4.48 10.05 12.11
C ARG A 84 5.38 9.36 11.09
N PHE A 85 5.09 9.46 9.80
CA PHE A 85 5.81 8.76 8.73
C PHE A 85 7.35 8.76 8.85
N PHE A 86 7.95 9.88 9.27
CA PHE A 86 9.41 10.00 9.42
C PHE A 86 9.96 9.53 10.77
N SER A 87 9.10 9.09 11.68
CA SER A 87 9.45 8.65 13.04
C SER A 87 9.69 7.13 13.11
N HIS A 88 9.37 6.39 12.04
CA HIS A 88 9.57 4.95 11.93
C HIS A 88 10.19 4.53 10.60
N SER A 89 10.57 3.27 10.49
CA SER A 89 11.21 2.69 9.29
C SER A 89 10.30 1.69 8.60
N GLY A 90 9.05 2.11 8.35
CA GLY A 90 8.03 1.34 7.63
C GLY A 90 6.86 0.88 8.49
N PHE A 91 7.11 0.27 9.66
CA PHE A 91 6.04 -0.15 10.58
C PHE A 91 5.93 0.79 11.78
N ASP A 92 4.75 1.35 11.98
CA ASP A 92 4.42 2.13 13.17
C ASP A 92 3.76 1.25 14.24
N PHE A 93 4.51 0.84 15.26
CA PHE A 93 3.99 0.00 16.35
C PHE A 93 3.15 0.74 17.39
N ILE A 94 2.99 2.05 17.28
CA ILE A 94 2.27 2.89 18.24
C ILE A 94 0.80 3.06 17.81
N GLU A 95 0.50 3.05 16.51
CA GLU A 95 -0.86 3.22 15.95
C GLU A 95 -1.46 1.99 15.26
N ILE A 96 -0.79 0.84 15.29
CA ILE A 96 -1.38 -0.46 14.87
C ILE A 96 -2.48 -0.91 15.83
#